data_AF-A0A845YXS4-F1
#
_entry.id   AF-A0A845YXS4-F1
#
_cell.length_a   1.000
_cell.length_b   1.000
_cell.length_c   1.000
_cell.angle_alpha   90.00
_cell.angle_beta   90.00
_cell.angle_gamma   90.00
#
_symmetry.space_group_name_H-M   'P 1'
#
loop_
_entity.id
_entity.type
_entity.pdbx_description
1 polymer ?
#
loop_
_entity_poly.entity_id
_entity_poly.type
_entity_poly.pdbx_seq_one_letter_code
_entity_poly.pdbx_strand_id
1 'polypeptide(L)'
;MDQEVWCFLVSANKDLDYRTVVAPDFMYEQNYTLILAKTAGGEITDKGTAYYRKIINSKVGNLTLVFRVTKALETDIGICGDSLLRDSFGRAISLIEGIVFNREVSKANIAINSEDFDKVHKQVIEYYQKFWYETRPIPAYPSKSFPFSERENKDNAFQLIKLEDYRAGKSKEETKSETNQQSTDKEKSKDKLVSDRSLSWQPQQTNERKLPREDVIKFLIDLISKIFPTPIPEFFEGLYENLFGNKAQVEVDTSNGKKIIITGEKNGNIRVEYADGEGKIEIEPTLTHDTKIICMAVDNKNKIFATGDKKGNVKIWELELGRGSLKEKTTIRASQHPIKSLAFSPDGKTLLIGEKEGKFKTWSL
;
A
#
# COMPACT_ATOMS: atom_id res chain seq x y z
N MET A 1 -36.12 -8.20 -14.01
CA MET A 1 -35.65 -6.90 -14.52
C MET A 1 -34.16 -7.03 -14.76
N ASP A 2 -33.64 -6.50 -15.86
CA ASP A 2 -32.19 -6.47 -16.05
C ASP A 2 -31.53 -5.56 -15.01
N GLN A 3 -30.42 -6.02 -14.44
CA GLN A 3 -29.61 -5.25 -13.52
C GLN A 3 -28.38 -4.71 -14.27
N GLU A 4 -28.02 -3.44 -14.08
CA GLU A 4 -26.70 -2.99 -14.51
C GLU A 4 -25.62 -3.52 -13.58
N VAL A 5 -24.57 -4.10 -14.16
CA VAL A 5 -23.35 -4.51 -13.47
C VAL A 5 -22.12 -4.05 -14.24
N TRP A 6 -20.99 -3.96 -13.55
CA TRP A 6 -19.71 -3.52 -14.10
C TRP A 6 -18.65 -4.60 -13.90
N CYS A 7 -17.77 -4.79 -14.88
CA CYS A 7 -16.59 -5.65 -14.70
C CYS A 7 -15.58 -5.02 -13.73
N PHE A 8 -14.86 -5.84 -12.98
CA PHE A 8 -13.65 -5.40 -12.29
C PHE A 8 -12.54 -6.47 -12.34
N LEU A 9 -11.31 -6.02 -12.16
CA LEU A 9 -10.12 -6.88 -12.05
C LEU A 9 -9.20 -6.32 -10.98
N VAL A 10 -8.81 -7.17 -10.03
CA VAL A 10 -7.68 -6.96 -9.12
C VAL A 10 -6.60 -7.98 -9.47
N SER A 11 -5.36 -7.52 -9.65
CA SER A 11 -4.21 -8.37 -10.01
C SER A 11 -2.88 -7.65 -9.72
N ALA A 12 -1.78 -8.39 -9.82
CA ALA A 12 -0.40 -7.90 -9.83
C ALA A 12 0.22 -8.03 -11.24
N ASN A 13 1.36 -7.40 -11.47
CA ASN A 13 2.20 -7.68 -12.64
C ASN A 13 3.62 -8.10 -12.19
N LYS A 14 4.59 -8.09 -13.10
CA LYS A 14 5.98 -8.43 -12.79
C LYS A 14 6.62 -7.53 -11.71
N ASP A 15 6.33 -6.23 -11.74
CA ASP A 15 7.04 -5.19 -10.98
C ASP A 15 6.14 -4.44 -9.97
N LEU A 16 4.82 -4.64 -10.02
CA LEU A 16 3.79 -3.98 -9.22
C LEU A 16 2.91 -5.00 -8.49
N ASP A 17 2.70 -4.78 -7.19
CA ASP A 17 1.90 -5.65 -6.32
C ASP A 17 0.37 -5.54 -6.58
N TYR A 18 -0.42 -6.39 -5.92
CA TYR A 18 -1.87 -6.50 -6.11
C TYR A 18 -2.62 -5.18 -5.95
N ARG A 19 -3.34 -4.79 -7.01
CA ARG A 19 -4.09 -3.53 -7.08
C ARG A 19 -5.28 -3.63 -8.02
N THR A 20 -6.17 -2.66 -7.95
CA THR A 20 -7.33 -2.58 -8.86
C THR A 20 -6.86 -2.17 -10.25
N VAL A 21 -6.88 -3.11 -11.20
CA VAL A 21 -6.49 -2.91 -12.60
C VAL A 21 -7.65 -2.37 -13.43
N VAL A 22 -8.86 -2.93 -13.22
CA VAL A 22 -10.10 -2.47 -13.85
C VAL A 22 -11.14 -2.21 -12.76
N ALA A 23 -11.82 -1.07 -12.84
CA ALA A 23 -12.84 -0.66 -11.89
C ALA A 23 -14.07 -0.06 -12.61
N PRO A 24 -15.27 -0.10 -12.00
CA PRO A 24 -16.44 0.61 -12.51
C PRO A 24 -16.18 2.11 -12.70
N ASP A 25 -16.62 2.68 -13.83
CA ASP A 25 -16.51 4.10 -14.16
C ASP A 25 -16.98 5.05 -13.04
N PHE A 26 -18.13 4.78 -12.41
CA PHE A 26 -18.64 5.57 -11.29
C PHE A 26 -17.73 5.60 -10.03
N MET A 27 -16.78 4.66 -9.90
CA MET A 27 -15.77 4.69 -8.82
C MET A 27 -14.57 5.56 -9.14
N TYR A 28 -14.35 5.87 -10.42
CA TYR A 28 -13.25 6.73 -10.88
C TYR A 28 -13.52 8.19 -10.50
N GLU A 29 -14.75 8.67 -10.72
CA GLU A 29 -15.18 10.04 -10.35
C GLU A 29 -14.97 10.36 -8.85
N GLN A 30 -15.11 9.35 -7.99
CA GLN A 30 -14.96 9.47 -6.54
C GLN A 30 -13.57 9.06 -6.03
N ASN A 31 -12.63 8.73 -6.93
CA ASN A 31 -11.28 8.24 -6.64
C ASN A 31 -11.26 7.12 -5.57
N TYR A 32 -12.14 6.12 -5.72
CA TYR A 32 -12.44 5.13 -4.69
C TYR A 32 -12.19 3.67 -5.10
N THR A 33 -11.51 3.46 -6.24
CA THR A 33 -11.25 2.14 -6.84
C THR A 33 -10.46 1.17 -5.94
N LEU A 34 -9.69 1.68 -4.98
CA LEU A 34 -8.91 0.87 -4.03
C LEU A 34 -9.76 -0.02 -3.12
N ILE A 35 -11.05 0.29 -2.95
CA ILE A 35 -11.95 -0.54 -2.15
C ILE A 35 -12.02 -1.97 -2.71
N LEU A 36 -11.87 -2.14 -4.04
CA LEU A 36 -11.90 -3.43 -4.69
C LEU A 36 -10.66 -4.26 -4.33
N ALA A 37 -9.44 -3.74 -4.48
CA ALA A 37 -8.23 -4.44 -4.02
C ALA A 37 -8.25 -4.80 -2.52
N LYS A 38 -8.89 -3.97 -1.68
CA LYS A 38 -9.04 -4.24 -0.23
C LYS A 38 -10.15 -5.24 0.13
N THR A 39 -11.01 -5.64 -0.81
CA THR A 39 -12.19 -6.49 -0.52
C THR A 39 -12.35 -7.70 -1.45
N ALA A 40 -11.77 -7.67 -2.65
CA ALA A 40 -11.67 -8.79 -3.57
C ALA A 40 -10.34 -9.53 -3.32
N GLY A 41 -10.37 -10.43 -2.34
CA GLY A 41 -9.24 -11.26 -1.94
C GLY A 41 -9.74 -12.54 -1.28
N GLY A 42 -9.01 -13.63 -1.50
CA GLY A 42 -9.35 -15.00 -1.08
C GLY A 42 -8.33 -15.99 -1.62
N GLU A 43 -8.58 -17.27 -1.43
CA GLU A 43 -7.79 -18.35 -2.04
C GLU A 43 -8.25 -18.58 -3.49
N ILE A 44 -7.55 -19.42 -4.24
CA ILE A 44 -7.93 -19.78 -5.62
C ILE A 44 -9.27 -20.52 -5.57
N THR A 45 -10.25 -20.06 -6.36
CA THR A 45 -11.61 -20.62 -6.35
C THR A 45 -11.66 -21.94 -7.11
N ASP A 46 -12.22 -22.98 -6.46
CA ASP A 46 -12.51 -24.27 -7.09
C ASP A 46 -13.45 -24.13 -8.30
N LYS A 47 -13.34 -25.06 -9.25
CA LYS A 47 -14.12 -25.06 -10.49
C LYS A 47 -15.63 -25.07 -10.20
N GLY A 48 -16.34 -24.03 -10.62
CA GLY A 48 -17.77 -23.86 -10.36
C GLY A 48 -18.10 -23.15 -9.04
N THR A 49 -17.09 -22.62 -8.33
CA THR A 49 -17.26 -21.76 -7.16
C THR A 49 -16.85 -20.32 -7.47
N ALA A 50 -17.44 -19.37 -6.75
CA ALA A 50 -17.05 -17.96 -6.78
C ALA A 50 -17.31 -17.32 -5.42
N TYR A 51 -16.59 -16.26 -5.08
CA TYR A 51 -16.83 -15.50 -3.86
C TYR A 51 -17.97 -14.49 -4.04
N TYR A 52 -18.70 -14.26 -2.95
CA TYR A 52 -19.72 -13.22 -2.80
C TYR A 52 -19.37 -12.38 -1.55
N ARG A 53 -19.36 -11.05 -1.69
CA ARG A 53 -19.10 -10.13 -0.57
C ARG A 53 -19.90 -8.83 -0.73
N LYS A 54 -20.55 -8.36 0.33
CA LYS A 54 -21.09 -6.98 0.37
C LYS A 54 -20.03 -5.98 0.83
N ILE A 55 -20.16 -4.74 0.36
CA ILE A 55 -19.43 -3.57 0.87
C ILE A 55 -20.48 -2.56 1.33
N ILE A 56 -20.42 -2.15 2.60
CA ILE A 56 -21.44 -1.35 3.27
C ILE A 56 -20.80 -0.04 3.74
N ASN A 57 -21.55 1.07 3.66
CA ASN A 57 -21.13 2.44 4.01
C ASN A 57 -19.92 2.96 3.21
N SER A 58 -19.78 2.52 1.96
CA SER A 58 -18.71 2.98 1.08
C SER A 58 -19.01 4.37 0.50
N LYS A 59 -17.97 5.12 0.08
CA LYS A 59 -18.15 6.48 -0.51
C LYS A 59 -19.00 6.48 -1.79
N VAL A 60 -19.06 5.35 -2.49
CA VAL A 60 -19.81 5.15 -3.75
C VAL A 60 -21.13 4.40 -3.52
N GLY A 61 -21.66 4.45 -2.29
CA GLY A 61 -22.83 3.66 -1.88
C GLY A 61 -22.47 2.25 -1.43
N ASN A 62 -23.49 1.41 -1.20
CA ASN A 62 -23.30 0.01 -0.85
C ASN A 62 -23.18 -0.84 -2.12
N LEU A 63 -22.28 -1.82 -2.12
CA LEU A 63 -21.91 -2.61 -3.30
C LEU A 63 -22.06 -4.10 -3.01
N THR A 64 -22.25 -4.89 -4.08
CA THR A 64 -22.12 -6.35 -4.01
C THR A 64 -21.06 -6.80 -5.03
N LEU A 65 -20.04 -7.53 -4.56
CA LEU A 65 -19.03 -8.15 -5.40
C LEU A 65 -19.35 -9.63 -5.60
N VAL A 66 -19.18 -10.11 -6.84
CA VAL A 66 -19.19 -11.54 -7.17
C VAL A 66 -18.02 -11.83 -8.10
N PHE A 67 -17.06 -12.65 -7.65
CA PHE A 67 -15.76 -12.79 -8.32
C PHE A 67 -15.16 -14.20 -8.20
N ARG A 68 -14.33 -14.58 -9.18
CA ARG A 68 -13.48 -15.78 -9.15
C ARG A 68 -12.03 -15.39 -8.91
N VAL A 69 -11.24 -16.31 -8.37
CA VAL A 69 -9.79 -16.16 -8.18
C VAL A 69 -9.12 -17.27 -9.00
N THR A 70 -8.59 -16.92 -10.16
CA THR A 70 -7.90 -17.84 -11.07
C THR A 70 -6.40 -17.58 -11.05
N LYS A 71 -5.58 -18.56 -11.44
CA LYS A 71 -4.15 -18.32 -11.65
C LYS A 71 -3.96 -17.56 -12.96
N ALA A 72 -3.06 -16.58 -12.98
CA ALA A 72 -2.72 -15.85 -14.20
C ALA A 72 -1.75 -16.67 -15.07
N LEU A 73 -1.99 -16.71 -16.38
CA LEU A 73 -1.29 -17.54 -17.36
C LEU A 73 -0.63 -16.71 -18.47
N GLU A 74 0.36 -17.27 -19.17
CA GLU A 74 0.96 -16.63 -20.35
C GLU A 74 -0.07 -16.27 -21.43
N THR A 75 -1.13 -17.07 -21.61
CA THR A 75 -2.29 -16.73 -22.46
C THR A 75 -2.93 -15.39 -22.11
N ASP A 76 -2.99 -15.03 -20.83
CA ASP A 76 -3.68 -13.83 -20.35
C ASP A 76 -2.98 -12.56 -20.84
N ILE A 77 -1.65 -12.61 -20.98
CA ILE A 77 -0.82 -11.52 -21.50
C ILE A 77 -0.56 -11.62 -23.01
N GLY A 78 -1.28 -12.52 -23.71
CA GLY A 78 -1.18 -12.71 -25.16
C GLY A 78 0.01 -13.54 -25.63
N ILE A 79 0.69 -14.25 -24.72
CA ILE A 79 1.78 -15.18 -25.05
C ILE A 79 1.21 -16.59 -25.25
N CYS A 80 1.75 -17.34 -26.21
CA CYS A 80 1.33 -18.72 -26.44
C CYS A 80 1.99 -19.67 -25.42
N GLY A 81 1.29 -19.95 -24.33
CA GLY A 81 1.73 -20.88 -23.29
C GLY A 81 0.76 -20.93 -22.10
N ASP A 82 0.70 -22.07 -21.42
CA ASP A 82 -0.10 -22.28 -20.20
C ASP A 82 0.73 -22.08 -18.91
N SER A 83 1.89 -21.43 -19.00
CA SER A 83 2.78 -21.24 -17.84
C SER A 83 2.19 -20.21 -16.87
N LEU A 84 2.38 -20.46 -15.57
CA LEU A 84 1.96 -19.52 -14.52
C LEU A 84 2.77 -18.21 -14.59
N LEU A 85 2.08 -17.09 -14.70
CA LEU A 85 2.70 -15.78 -14.53
C LEU A 85 3.21 -15.61 -13.09
N ARG A 86 4.37 -14.98 -12.98
CA ARG A 86 5.06 -14.73 -11.73
C ARG A 86 5.56 -13.31 -11.67
N ASP A 87 5.61 -12.79 -10.45
CA ASP A 87 6.25 -11.51 -10.20
C ASP A 87 7.79 -11.62 -10.20
N SER A 88 8.46 -10.49 -10.04
CA SER A 88 9.92 -10.38 -9.91
C SER A 88 10.51 -11.12 -8.70
N PHE A 89 9.68 -11.57 -7.76
CA PHE A 89 10.05 -12.42 -6.61
C PHE A 89 9.73 -13.91 -6.85
N GLY A 90 9.23 -14.27 -8.04
CA GLY A 90 8.85 -15.64 -8.40
C GLY A 90 7.52 -16.12 -7.83
N ARG A 91 6.76 -15.27 -7.12
CA ARG A 91 5.45 -15.60 -6.55
C ARG A 91 4.43 -15.72 -7.69
N ALA A 92 3.55 -16.73 -7.63
CA ALA A 92 2.54 -16.92 -8.66
C ALA A 92 1.45 -15.83 -8.59
N ILE A 93 1.12 -15.24 -9.72
CA ILE A 93 0.10 -14.19 -9.84
C ILE A 93 -1.27 -14.84 -10.08
N SER A 94 -2.32 -14.21 -9.55
CA SER A 94 -3.72 -14.62 -9.69
C SER A 94 -4.57 -13.47 -10.21
N LEU A 95 -5.49 -13.76 -11.12
CA LEU A 95 -6.51 -12.81 -11.55
C LEU A 95 -7.70 -12.91 -10.60
N ILE A 96 -8.11 -11.77 -10.05
CA ILE A 96 -9.30 -11.65 -9.22
C ILE A 96 -10.33 -10.85 -10.01
N GLU A 97 -11.11 -11.56 -10.82
CA GLU A 97 -12.02 -10.98 -11.82
C GLU A 97 -13.49 -11.26 -11.46
N GLY A 98 -14.37 -10.28 -11.73
CA GLY A 98 -15.78 -10.42 -11.39
C GLY A 98 -16.66 -9.25 -11.76
N ILE A 99 -17.88 -9.27 -11.24
CA ILE A 99 -18.89 -8.23 -11.41
C ILE A 99 -19.11 -7.45 -10.11
N VAL A 100 -19.39 -6.16 -10.28
CA VAL A 100 -19.84 -5.22 -9.24
C VAL A 100 -21.30 -4.86 -9.51
N PHE A 101 -22.16 -5.04 -8.52
CA PHE A 101 -23.46 -4.38 -8.44
C PHE A 101 -23.29 -3.07 -7.66
N ASN A 102 -23.82 -1.96 -8.16
CA ASN A 102 -23.83 -0.64 -7.49
C ASN A 102 -24.86 -0.53 -6.34
N ARG A 103 -25.30 -1.69 -5.80
CA ARG A 103 -26.30 -1.84 -4.75
C ARG A 103 -26.09 -3.13 -3.97
N GLU A 104 -26.80 -3.28 -2.86
CA GLU A 104 -26.92 -4.57 -2.17
C GLU A 104 -27.86 -5.52 -2.92
N VAL A 105 -27.35 -6.70 -3.29
CA VAL A 105 -28.13 -7.80 -3.87
C VAL A 105 -27.97 -9.04 -2.98
N SER A 106 -29.05 -9.76 -2.72
CA SER A 106 -28.99 -11.02 -1.95
C SER A 106 -28.30 -12.11 -2.75
N LYS A 107 -27.41 -12.88 -2.13
CA LYS A 107 -26.78 -14.08 -2.72
C LYS A 107 -27.83 -15.01 -3.37
N ALA A 108 -29.03 -15.12 -2.80
CA ALA A 108 -30.09 -15.99 -3.32
C ALA A 108 -30.65 -15.56 -4.70
N ASN A 109 -30.47 -14.29 -5.07
CA ASN A 109 -30.98 -13.69 -6.30
C ASN A 109 -29.92 -13.67 -7.43
N ILE A 110 -28.68 -14.08 -7.13
CA ILE A 110 -27.59 -14.06 -8.11
C ILE A 110 -27.38 -15.47 -8.66
N ALA A 111 -27.53 -15.60 -9.98
CA ALA A 111 -27.17 -16.78 -10.74
C ALA A 111 -26.14 -16.37 -11.81
N ILE A 112 -24.86 -16.69 -11.58
CA ILE A 112 -23.75 -16.44 -12.50
C ILE A 112 -23.17 -17.78 -12.94
N ASN A 113 -22.79 -17.94 -14.20
CA ASN A 113 -22.19 -19.17 -14.72
C ASN A 113 -20.82 -18.90 -15.41
N SER A 114 -20.24 -19.93 -16.05
CA SER A 114 -18.96 -19.77 -16.76
C SER A 114 -19.06 -18.73 -17.87
N GLU A 115 -20.11 -18.78 -18.71
CA GLU A 115 -20.29 -17.85 -19.84
C GLU A 115 -20.26 -16.38 -19.39
N ASP A 116 -20.81 -16.09 -18.21
CA ASP A 116 -20.84 -14.74 -17.65
C ASP A 116 -19.46 -14.31 -17.15
N PHE A 117 -18.72 -15.19 -16.47
CA PHE A 117 -17.32 -14.93 -16.14
C PHE A 117 -16.42 -14.85 -17.38
N ASP A 118 -16.71 -15.59 -18.43
CA ASP A 118 -15.92 -15.59 -19.67
C ASP A 118 -16.22 -14.34 -20.53
N LYS A 119 -17.39 -13.69 -20.34
CA LYS A 119 -17.67 -12.32 -20.80
C LYS A 119 -16.92 -11.27 -19.96
N VAL A 120 -16.81 -11.45 -18.64
CA VAL A 120 -16.04 -10.55 -17.75
C VAL A 120 -14.56 -10.61 -18.12
N HIS A 121 -14.00 -11.80 -18.22
CA HIS A 121 -12.60 -12.04 -18.61
C HIS A 121 -12.26 -11.31 -19.92
N LYS A 122 -13.07 -11.52 -20.98
CA LYS A 122 -12.90 -10.84 -22.28
C LYS A 122 -12.96 -9.30 -22.20
N GLN A 123 -13.67 -8.73 -21.22
CA GLN A 123 -13.71 -7.28 -21.01
C GLN A 123 -12.52 -6.75 -20.20
N VAL A 124 -11.90 -7.55 -19.32
CA VAL A 124 -10.78 -7.10 -18.47
C VAL A 124 -9.40 -7.45 -19.04
N ILE A 125 -9.29 -8.46 -19.90
CA ILE A 125 -8.02 -9.04 -20.31
C ILE A 125 -7.15 -8.09 -21.14
N GLU A 126 -7.73 -7.27 -22.02
CA GLU A 126 -7.00 -6.25 -22.80
C GLU A 126 -6.39 -5.16 -21.89
N TYR A 127 -7.04 -4.87 -20.76
CA TYR A 127 -6.52 -3.96 -19.74
C TYR A 127 -5.43 -4.62 -18.89
N TYR A 128 -5.55 -5.92 -18.60
CA TYR A 128 -4.48 -6.69 -17.95
C TYR A 128 -3.22 -6.77 -18.83
N GLN A 129 -3.38 -6.99 -20.13
CA GLN A 129 -2.28 -6.98 -21.12
C GLN A 129 -1.52 -5.66 -21.13
N LYS A 130 -2.23 -4.52 -21.08
CA LYS A 130 -1.60 -3.19 -20.97
C LYS A 130 -0.90 -3.02 -19.63
N PHE A 131 -1.59 -3.35 -18.53
CA PHE A 131 -1.06 -3.27 -17.17
C PHE A 131 0.18 -4.16 -16.96
N TRP A 132 0.30 -5.31 -17.65
CA TRP A 132 1.42 -6.23 -17.49
C TRP A 132 2.79 -5.58 -17.74
N TYR A 133 2.85 -4.64 -18.69
CA TYR A 133 4.08 -3.92 -19.06
C TYR A 133 4.27 -2.59 -18.31
N GLU A 134 3.37 -2.22 -17.40
CA GLU A 134 3.47 -0.98 -16.62
C GLU A 134 4.46 -1.12 -15.47
N THR A 135 5.56 -0.35 -15.53
CA THR A 135 6.61 -0.30 -14.51
C THR A 135 6.34 0.75 -13.41
N ARG A 136 5.15 1.37 -13.41
CA ARG A 136 4.74 2.42 -12.46
C ARG A 136 3.25 2.29 -12.11
N PRO A 137 2.83 2.64 -10.88
CA PRO A 137 1.42 2.62 -10.50
C PRO A 137 0.57 3.61 -11.31
N ILE A 138 -0.18 3.10 -12.29
CA ILE A 138 -1.22 3.86 -13.02
C ILE A 138 -2.57 3.81 -12.29
N PRO A 139 -3.53 4.72 -12.57
CA PRO A 139 -4.92 4.56 -12.17
C PRO A 139 -5.56 3.29 -12.77
N ALA A 140 -6.63 2.80 -12.15
CA ALA A 140 -7.43 1.70 -12.70
C ALA A 140 -8.13 2.13 -14.00
N TYR A 141 -8.22 1.23 -14.98
CA TYR A 141 -8.99 1.46 -16.20
C TYR A 141 -10.50 1.40 -15.91
N PRO A 142 -11.32 2.32 -16.46
CA PRO A 142 -12.76 2.32 -16.25
C PRO A 142 -13.46 1.27 -17.11
N SER A 143 -14.25 0.40 -16.47
CA SER A 143 -15.27 -0.44 -17.13
C SER A 143 -16.60 0.30 -17.20
N LYS A 144 -17.39 -0.02 -18.23
CA LYS A 144 -18.77 0.46 -18.40
C LYS A 144 -19.77 -0.52 -17.78
N SER A 145 -21.01 -0.07 -17.58
CA SER A 145 -22.12 -0.96 -17.27
C SER A 145 -22.46 -1.89 -18.44
N PHE A 146 -23.00 -3.06 -18.12
CA PHE A 146 -23.70 -3.93 -19.06
C PHE A 146 -24.92 -4.58 -18.38
N PRO A 147 -25.97 -4.95 -19.13
CA PRO A 147 -27.14 -5.61 -18.57
C PRO A 147 -26.82 -7.04 -18.16
N PHE A 148 -27.20 -7.37 -16.92
CA PHE A 148 -27.15 -8.70 -16.33
C PHE A 148 -28.57 -9.12 -15.94
N SER A 149 -29.15 -10.01 -16.75
CA SER A 149 -30.45 -10.60 -16.50
C SER A 149 -30.37 -11.66 -15.41
N GLU A 150 -31.24 -11.59 -14.41
CA GLU A 150 -31.41 -12.68 -13.44
C GLU A 150 -31.94 -13.92 -14.17
N ARG A 151 -31.08 -14.93 -14.41
CA ARG A 151 -31.49 -16.19 -15.04
C ARG A 151 -32.43 -16.95 -14.10
N GLU A 152 -33.67 -17.22 -14.53
CA GLU A 152 -34.64 -17.99 -13.75
C GLU A 152 -34.15 -19.43 -13.50
N ASN A 153 -33.50 -20.04 -14.48
CA ASN A 153 -32.87 -21.34 -14.32
C ASN A 153 -31.48 -21.20 -13.68
N LYS A 154 -31.26 -21.93 -12.58
CA LYS A 154 -30.01 -22.01 -11.82
C LYS A 154 -29.14 -23.21 -12.20
N ASP A 155 -29.55 -24.03 -13.16
CA ASP A 155 -28.72 -25.10 -13.72
C ASP A 155 -27.37 -24.54 -14.19
N ASN A 156 -26.28 -25.13 -13.68
CA ASN A 156 -24.88 -24.70 -13.92
C ASN A 156 -24.50 -23.30 -13.35
N ALA A 157 -25.30 -22.72 -12.46
CA ALA A 157 -24.88 -21.55 -11.69
C ALA A 157 -23.77 -21.89 -10.68
N PHE A 158 -22.83 -20.97 -10.46
CA PHE A 158 -21.70 -21.17 -9.57
C PHE A 158 -22.12 -21.17 -8.09
N GLN A 159 -21.50 -22.02 -7.29
CA GLN A 159 -21.67 -22.04 -5.84
C GLN A 159 -21.01 -20.79 -5.23
N LEU A 160 -21.84 -19.81 -4.87
CA LEU A 160 -21.37 -18.56 -4.26
C LEU A 160 -20.95 -18.77 -2.79
N ILE A 161 -19.65 -18.68 -2.51
CA ILE A 161 -19.07 -18.70 -1.17
C ILE A 161 -19.22 -17.30 -0.57
N LYS A 162 -20.04 -17.15 0.48
CA LYS A 162 -20.18 -15.85 1.15
C LYS A 162 -18.96 -15.59 2.05
N LEU A 163 -18.27 -14.48 1.79
CA LEU A 163 -17.27 -13.89 2.68
C LEU A 163 -17.94 -12.93 3.68
N GLU A 164 -17.21 -12.53 4.71
CA GLU A 164 -17.65 -11.48 5.65
C GLU A 164 -17.93 -10.16 4.91
N ASP A 165 -19.03 -9.48 5.28
CA ASP A 165 -19.47 -8.21 4.68
C ASP A 165 -18.55 -7.06 5.15
N TYR A 166 -17.89 -6.38 4.21
CA TYR A 166 -16.93 -5.32 4.54
C TYR A 166 -17.67 -4.02 4.89
N ARG A 167 -17.39 -3.45 6.07
CA ARG A 167 -17.93 -2.14 6.49
C ARG A 167 -16.86 -1.07 6.33
N ALA A 168 -17.01 -0.20 5.34
CA ALA A 168 -16.14 0.95 5.18
C ALA A 168 -16.36 1.96 6.33
N GLY A 169 -15.28 2.58 6.80
CA GLY A 169 -15.30 3.64 7.82
C GLY A 169 -15.01 3.23 9.26
N LYS A 170 -15.06 1.93 9.63
CA LYS A 170 -14.61 1.49 10.97
C LYS A 170 -13.08 1.45 11.05
N SER A 171 -12.49 2.06 12.07
CA SER A 171 -11.09 1.84 12.45
C SER A 171 -10.93 0.50 13.16
N LYS A 172 -9.70 -0.03 13.24
CA LYS A 172 -9.38 -1.29 13.95
C LYS A 172 -9.44 -1.16 15.49
N GLU A 173 -9.99 -0.08 16.04
CA GLU A 173 -10.01 0.21 17.47
C GLU A 173 -11.34 -0.17 18.13
N GLU A 174 -12.46 -0.12 17.39
CA GLU A 174 -13.80 -0.47 17.93
C GLU A 174 -13.98 -1.98 18.21
N THR A 175 -13.10 -2.85 17.70
CA THR A 175 -13.12 -4.30 17.99
C THR A 175 -12.64 -4.67 19.39
N LYS A 176 -12.41 -3.68 20.27
CA LYS A 176 -12.04 -3.87 21.69
C LYS A 176 -12.96 -3.14 22.68
N SER A 177 -13.95 -2.38 22.23
CA SER A 177 -14.72 -1.45 23.08
C SER A 177 -16.02 -2.02 23.68
N GLU A 178 -16.33 -3.31 23.50
CA GLU A 178 -17.46 -3.97 24.18
C GLU A 178 -17.09 -4.62 25.52
N THR A 179 -15.84 -4.46 25.99
CA THR A 179 -15.38 -4.96 27.30
C THR A 179 -14.59 -3.92 28.10
N ASN A 180 -15.26 -2.81 28.43
CA ASN A 180 -15.18 -2.21 29.78
C ASN A 180 -16.18 -1.05 29.93
N GLN A 181 -17.21 -1.25 30.76
CA GLN A 181 -17.95 -0.16 31.37
C GLN A 181 -17.19 0.29 32.64
N GLN A 182 -16.98 1.61 32.81
CA GLN A 182 -17.26 2.39 34.05
C GLN A 182 -16.40 3.66 34.17
N SER A 183 -16.99 4.69 34.79
CA SER A 183 -16.37 5.90 35.38
C SER A 183 -15.68 6.93 34.44
N THR A 184 -15.57 8.21 34.80
CA THR A 184 -16.59 9.27 35.04
C THR A 184 -15.89 10.61 35.28
N ASP A 185 -16.56 11.74 34.98
CA ASP A 185 -16.32 13.11 35.49
C ASP A 185 -15.00 13.85 35.10
N LYS A 186 -15.09 15.02 34.41
CA LYS A 186 -15.08 16.44 34.90
C LYS A 186 -13.65 17.05 34.97
N GLU A 187 -13.38 18.36 34.83
CA GLU A 187 -14.24 19.55 34.60
C GLU A 187 -13.56 20.66 33.73
N LYS A 188 -13.94 21.95 33.87
CA LYS A 188 -13.64 23.09 32.95
C LYS A 188 -12.75 24.21 33.58
N SER A 189 -12.45 25.25 32.78
CA SER A 189 -12.13 26.67 33.14
C SER A 189 -10.63 27.09 33.24
N LYS A 190 -10.22 28.39 33.12
CA LYS A 190 -10.54 29.46 32.11
C LYS A 190 -9.59 30.70 32.21
N ASP A 191 -9.34 31.37 31.08
CA ASP A 191 -9.11 32.84 30.83
C ASP A 191 -7.96 33.71 31.45
N LYS A 192 -7.37 34.56 30.57
CA LYS A 192 -6.67 35.89 30.77
C LYS A 192 -5.24 35.92 31.37
N LEU A 193 -4.20 36.63 30.87
CA LEU A 193 -4.00 37.99 30.26
C LEU A 193 -3.95 39.13 31.31
N VAL A 194 -3.05 40.13 31.32
CA VAL A 194 -1.95 40.62 30.42
C VAL A 194 -0.89 41.39 31.31
N SER A 195 0.26 41.98 30.98
CA SER A 195 0.91 42.67 29.80
C SER A 195 2.36 42.13 29.51
N ASP A 196 3.44 42.79 29.02
CA ASP A 196 3.79 44.19 28.63
C ASP A 196 4.93 44.27 27.55
N ARG A 197 5.72 45.37 27.47
CA ARG A 197 6.60 45.76 26.34
C ARG A 197 8.12 45.93 26.63
N SER A 198 8.94 45.54 25.65
CA SER A 198 10.14 46.28 25.22
C SER A 198 10.41 46.00 23.72
N LEU A 199 10.96 46.96 22.97
CA LEU A 199 11.18 46.81 21.51
C LEU A 199 12.63 46.51 21.14
N SER A 200 12.82 45.50 20.28
CA SER A 200 13.92 45.47 19.30
C SER A 200 13.49 44.71 18.02
N TRP A 201 13.82 45.27 16.86
CA TRP A 201 13.71 44.63 15.53
C TRP A 201 15.08 44.01 15.19
N GLN A 202 15.22 42.94 14.39
CA GLN A 202 14.27 41.96 13.82
C GLN A 202 15.08 40.66 13.53
N PRO A 203 14.45 39.48 13.35
CA PRO A 203 13.91 39.12 12.03
C PRO A 203 12.45 38.61 12.10
N GLN A 204 11.81 38.45 10.94
CA GLN A 204 10.45 37.92 10.86
C GLN A 204 10.37 36.48 11.39
N GLN A 205 9.61 36.27 12.48
CA GLN A 205 9.22 34.94 12.90
C GLN A 205 8.24 34.33 11.89
N THR A 206 8.56 33.14 11.38
CA THR A 206 7.57 32.28 10.75
C THR A 206 6.65 31.72 11.82
N ASN A 207 5.33 31.88 11.66
CA ASN A 207 4.34 31.42 12.65
C ASN A 207 4.33 29.88 12.74
N GLU A 208 5.05 29.31 13.73
CA GLU A 208 5.05 27.87 13.98
C GLU A 208 3.70 27.38 14.51
N ARG A 209 2.83 26.93 13.60
CA ARG A 209 1.52 26.36 13.95
C ARG A 209 1.61 24.85 14.17
N LYS A 210 1.43 24.42 15.42
CA LYS A 210 1.41 23.00 15.78
C LYS A 210 0.14 22.32 15.26
N LEU A 211 0.24 21.56 14.16
CA LEU A 211 -0.90 20.94 13.48
C LEU A 211 -1.31 19.60 14.12
N PRO A 212 -2.62 19.28 14.16
CA PRO A 212 -3.13 17.94 14.45
C PRO A 212 -2.60 16.87 13.48
N ARG A 213 -2.57 15.61 13.92
CA ARG A 213 -2.10 14.44 13.12
C ARG A 213 -2.76 14.36 11.74
N GLU A 214 -4.06 14.62 11.66
CA GLU A 214 -4.83 14.61 10.41
C GLU A 214 -4.47 15.74 9.47
N ASP A 215 -4.16 16.93 9.99
CA ASP A 215 -3.79 18.09 9.17
C ASP A 215 -2.33 17.98 8.69
N VAL A 216 -1.46 17.32 9.46
CA VAL A 216 -0.14 16.89 8.96
C VAL A 216 -0.28 15.88 7.82
N ILE A 217 -1.24 14.95 7.90
CA ILE A 217 -1.52 14.01 6.80
C ILE A 217 -2.02 14.75 5.55
N LYS A 218 -3.00 15.66 5.70
CA LYS A 218 -3.47 16.50 4.58
C LYS A 218 -2.34 17.33 3.97
N PHE A 219 -1.49 17.94 4.80
CA PHE A 219 -0.34 18.74 4.36
C PHE A 219 0.72 17.88 3.64
N LEU A 220 1.00 16.65 4.10
CA LEU A 220 1.90 15.74 3.41
C LEU A 220 1.33 15.31 2.05
N ILE A 221 0.03 15.01 1.95
CA ILE A 221 -0.63 14.67 0.68
C ILE A 221 -0.61 15.86 -0.28
N ASP A 222 -0.90 17.07 0.20
CA ASP A 222 -0.85 18.32 -0.58
C ASP A 222 0.58 18.64 -1.06
N LEU A 223 1.58 18.55 -0.18
CA LEU A 223 2.99 18.77 -0.53
C LEU A 223 3.52 17.73 -1.52
N ILE A 224 3.19 16.45 -1.33
CA ILE A 224 3.62 15.36 -2.21
C ILE A 224 2.91 15.45 -3.57
N SER A 225 1.62 15.79 -3.63
CA SER A 225 0.92 16.00 -4.92
C SER A 225 1.42 17.21 -5.71
N LYS A 226 2.05 18.20 -5.05
CA LYS A 226 2.75 19.33 -5.71
C LYS A 226 4.15 18.98 -6.21
N ILE A 227 4.77 17.91 -5.70
CA ILE A 227 6.10 17.43 -6.10
C ILE A 227 6.00 16.32 -7.16
N PHE A 228 4.95 15.49 -7.12
CA PHE A 228 4.75 14.34 -8.00
C PHE A 228 3.42 14.47 -8.78
N PRO A 229 3.46 14.71 -10.11
CA PRO A 229 2.27 15.06 -10.89
C PRO A 229 1.45 13.84 -11.35
N THR A 230 0.91 13.05 -10.42
CA THR A 230 -0.07 11.95 -10.66
C THR A 230 -0.90 11.68 -9.40
N PRO A 231 -2.12 11.12 -9.51
CA PRO A 231 -2.96 10.79 -8.35
C PRO A 231 -2.47 9.52 -7.64
N ILE A 232 -2.23 9.60 -6.33
CA ILE A 232 -1.62 8.53 -5.53
C ILE A 232 -2.40 8.31 -4.23
N PRO A 233 -2.98 7.11 -4.00
CA PRO A 233 -3.50 6.73 -2.69
C PRO A 233 -2.86 5.46 -2.07
N GLU A 234 -2.31 4.53 -2.87
CA GLU A 234 -1.77 3.24 -2.36
C GLU A 234 -0.42 3.40 -1.63
N PHE A 235 0.50 4.18 -2.19
CA PHE A 235 1.83 4.44 -1.63
C PHE A 235 1.80 5.03 -0.21
N PHE A 236 0.71 5.71 0.17
CA PHE A 236 0.61 6.43 1.43
C PHE A 236 0.49 5.52 2.66
N GLU A 237 -0.07 4.32 2.57
CA GLU A 237 -0.14 3.40 3.74
C GLU A 237 1.23 2.77 4.04
N GLY A 238 1.99 2.38 3.02
CA GLY A 238 3.38 1.93 3.16
C GLY A 238 4.32 3.06 3.61
N LEU A 239 4.15 4.27 3.07
CA LEU A 239 4.81 5.48 3.59
C LEU A 239 4.50 5.68 5.08
N TYR A 240 3.24 5.55 5.50
CA TYR A 240 2.83 5.81 6.89
C TYR A 240 3.46 4.83 7.89
N GLU A 241 3.54 3.53 7.55
CA GLU A 241 4.28 2.56 8.37
C GLU A 241 5.77 2.90 8.50
N ASN A 242 6.41 3.40 7.44
CA ASN A 242 7.83 3.76 7.47
C ASN A 242 8.08 5.19 8.01
N LEU A 243 7.05 6.05 8.01
CA LEU A 243 7.09 7.42 8.53
C LEU A 243 6.87 7.50 10.04
N PHE A 244 6.19 6.51 10.64
CA PHE A 244 5.88 6.51 12.08
C PHE A 244 6.25 5.20 12.81
N GLY A 245 6.42 4.09 12.10
CA GLY A 245 7.04 2.89 12.65
C GLY A 245 8.54 3.12 12.85
N ASN A 246 9.05 2.85 14.06
CA ASN A 246 10.49 2.92 14.35
C ASN A 246 11.15 1.62 13.86
N LYS A 247 11.04 1.33 12.55
CA LYS A 247 11.62 0.15 11.91
C LYS A 247 13.13 0.35 11.81
N ALA A 248 13.86 -0.19 12.78
CA ALA A 248 15.31 -0.35 12.74
C ALA A 248 15.71 -1.67 12.03
N GLN A 249 14.89 -2.11 11.08
CA GLN A 249 15.05 -3.33 10.30
C GLN A 249 14.36 -3.13 8.95
N VAL A 250 15.02 -3.54 7.86
CA VAL A 250 14.45 -3.61 6.51
C VAL A 250 14.81 -4.94 5.87
N GLU A 251 14.02 -5.35 4.88
CA GLU A 251 14.30 -6.51 4.05
C GLU A 251 14.73 -6.03 2.66
N VAL A 252 15.75 -6.67 2.08
CA VAL A 252 16.28 -6.39 0.76
C VAL A 252 16.23 -7.67 -0.06
N ASP A 253 15.51 -7.63 -1.18
CA ASP A 253 15.37 -8.80 -2.06
C ASP A 253 16.51 -8.84 -3.08
N THR A 254 17.11 -10.02 -3.27
CA THR A 254 18.27 -10.19 -4.17
C THR A 254 17.85 -10.71 -5.55
N SER A 255 18.71 -10.55 -6.55
CA SER A 255 18.44 -10.96 -7.94
C SER A 255 18.37 -12.48 -8.17
N ASN A 256 18.66 -13.31 -7.15
CA ASN A 256 18.54 -14.76 -7.21
C ASN A 256 17.41 -15.32 -6.31
N GLY A 257 16.53 -14.46 -5.80
CA GLY A 257 15.39 -14.84 -4.96
C GLY A 257 15.72 -15.07 -3.48
N LYS A 258 17.00 -15.00 -3.05
CA LYS A 258 17.34 -14.93 -1.63
C LYS A 258 16.89 -13.60 -1.03
N LYS A 259 16.49 -13.63 0.24
CA LYS A 259 16.16 -12.45 1.05
C LYS A 259 17.33 -12.08 1.95
N ILE A 260 17.55 -10.79 2.16
CA ILE A 260 18.55 -10.25 3.09
C ILE A 260 17.83 -9.36 4.10
N ILE A 261 18.01 -9.65 5.38
CA ILE A 261 17.51 -8.84 6.49
C ILE A 261 18.64 -7.91 6.94
N ILE A 262 18.39 -6.61 6.93
CA ILE A 262 19.32 -5.59 7.42
C ILE A 262 18.74 -4.96 8.69
N THR A 263 19.47 -5.02 9.80
CA THR A 263 19.03 -4.56 11.13
C THR A 263 20.00 -3.53 11.70
N GLY A 264 19.47 -2.37 12.13
CA GLY A 264 20.21 -1.31 12.79
C GLY A 264 20.25 -1.50 14.31
N GLU A 265 21.43 -1.67 14.88
CA GLU A 265 21.61 -1.99 16.30
C GLU A 265 21.59 -0.75 17.22
N LYS A 266 21.42 -0.99 18.52
CA LYS A 266 21.38 0.06 19.56
C LYS A 266 22.71 0.81 19.74
N ASN A 267 23.82 0.22 19.30
CA ASN A 267 25.18 0.77 19.33
C ASN A 267 25.51 1.66 18.12
N GLY A 268 24.79 1.54 16.99
CA GLY A 268 25.12 2.20 15.72
C GLY A 268 25.75 1.29 14.65
N ASN A 269 25.82 -0.01 14.90
CA ASN A 269 26.19 -1.01 13.90
C ASN A 269 25.00 -1.33 12.98
N ILE A 270 25.30 -1.81 11.78
CA ILE A 270 24.33 -2.45 10.89
C ILE A 270 24.71 -3.93 10.80
N ARG A 271 23.74 -4.80 11.07
CA ARG A 271 23.84 -6.24 10.82
C ARG A 271 23.18 -6.59 9.49
N VAL A 272 23.76 -7.53 8.77
CA VAL A 272 23.20 -8.14 7.56
C VAL A 272 23.09 -9.65 7.82
N GLU A 273 21.89 -10.21 7.65
CA GLU A 273 21.59 -11.64 7.79
C GLU A 273 20.96 -12.15 6.48
N TYR A 274 21.41 -13.29 5.97
CA TYR A 274 20.76 -13.96 4.83
C TYR A 274 19.59 -14.82 5.32
N ALA A 275 18.47 -14.77 4.60
CA ALA A 275 17.27 -15.55 4.88
C ALA A 275 17.04 -16.56 3.72
N ASP A 276 17.82 -17.64 3.74
CA ASP A 276 17.75 -18.76 2.79
C ASP A 276 17.56 -20.14 3.46
N GLY A 277 17.29 -20.16 4.77
CA GLY A 277 16.89 -21.35 5.53
C GLY A 277 18.06 -22.20 6.07
N GLU A 278 19.21 -22.19 5.40
CA GLU A 278 20.38 -23.01 5.77
C GLU A 278 21.37 -22.26 6.69
N GLY A 279 20.83 -21.68 7.76
CA GLY A 279 21.62 -21.11 8.85
C GLY A 279 21.98 -19.63 8.69
N LYS A 280 22.52 -19.08 9.78
CA LYS A 280 22.69 -17.65 9.98
C LYS A 280 24.12 -17.23 9.65
N ILE A 281 24.33 -16.69 8.45
CA ILE A 281 25.59 -16.04 8.08
C ILE A 281 25.61 -14.63 8.68
N GLU A 282 26.52 -14.38 9.62
CA GLU A 282 26.78 -13.06 10.18
C GLU A 282 27.94 -12.39 9.44
N ILE A 283 27.65 -11.31 8.71
CA ILE A 283 28.68 -10.41 8.17
C ILE A 283 29.21 -9.51 9.30
N GLU A 284 30.50 -9.14 9.25
CA GLU A 284 31.17 -8.39 10.32
C GLU A 284 30.46 -7.07 10.69
N PRO A 285 30.44 -6.70 11.98
CA PRO A 285 29.74 -5.52 12.47
C PRO A 285 30.51 -4.23 12.14
N THR A 286 30.30 -3.69 10.94
CA THR A 286 30.81 -2.37 10.56
C THR A 286 30.17 -1.29 11.46
N LEU A 287 31.01 -0.50 12.12
CA LEU A 287 30.61 0.66 12.91
C LEU A 287 30.13 1.77 11.97
N THR A 288 28.82 1.92 11.82
CA THR A 288 28.23 2.77 10.76
C THR A 288 27.79 4.15 11.23
N HIS A 289 27.34 4.29 12.48
CA HIS A 289 26.94 5.55 13.10
C HIS A 289 27.51 5.66 14.52
N ASP A 290 27.92 6.86 14.95
CA ASP A 290 28.34 7.11 16.35
C ASP A 290 27.22 6.93 17.40
N THR A 291 25.97 6.70 16.97
CA THR A 291 24.81 6.58 17.85
C THR A 291 23.78 5.60 17.30
N LYS A 292 22.91 5.12 18.19
CA LYS A 292 21.74 4.29 17.87
C LYS A 292 21.03 4.74 16.58
N ILE A 293 20.86 3.79 15.66
CA ILE A 293 19.94 3.87 14.52
C ILE A 293 18.49 3.81 15.04
N ILE A 294 17.65 4.69 14.52
CA ILE A 294 16.25 4.90 14.97
C ILE A 294 15.25 4.43 13.91
N CYS A 295 15.61 4.56 12.63
CA CYS A 295 14.78 4.21 11.49
C CYS A 295 15.65 3.81 10.29
N MET A 296 15.06 3.03 9.38
CA MET A 296 15.69 2.55 8.16
C MET A 296 14.67 2.55 7.01
N ALA A 297 15.14 2.69 5.77
CA ALA A 297 14.35 2.54 4.55
C ALA A 297 15.18 1.83 3.48
N VAL A 298 14.53 1.18 2.51
CA VAL A 298 15.18 0.42 1.42
C VAL A 298 14.67 0.91 0.06
N ASP A 299 15.55 0.94 -0.93
CA ASP A 299 15.23 0.98 -2.36
C ASP A 299 15.69 -0.34 -3.00
N ASN A 300 14.73 -1.25 -3.12
CA ASN A 300 14.93 -2.58 -3.70
C ASN A 300 15.29 -2.55 -5.19
N LYS A 301 15.06 -1.45 -5.89
CA LYS A 301 15.34 -1.30 -7.33
C LYS A 301 16.79 -0.90 -7.56
N ASN A 302 17.26 0.11 -6.83
CA ASN A 302 18.64 0.63 -6.94
C ASN A 302 19.64 -0.09 -6.00
N LYS A 303 19.18 -1.07 -5.20
CA LYS A 303 19.98 -1.84 -4.22
C LYS A 303 20.71 -0.97 -3.21
N ILE A 304 20.07 0.14 -2.83
CA ILE A 304 20.50 1.03 -1.77
C ILE A 304 19.54 1.01 -0.59
N PHE A 305 20.03 1.40 0.59
CA PHE A 305 19.19 1.62 1.76
C PHE A 305 19.69 2.82 2.56
N ALA A 306 18.82 3.38 3.41
CA ALA A 306 19.12 4.57 4.20
C ALA A 306 18.90 4.30 5.69
N THR A 307 19.77 4.85 6.54
CA THR A 307 19.75 4.69 8.00
C THR A 307 19.76 6.05 8.70
N GLY A 308 18.84 6.27 9.64
CA GLY A 308 18.65 7.54 10.35
C GLY A 308 18.92 7.42 11.85
N ASP A 309 19.73 8.33 12.41
CA ASP A 309 20.21 8.24 13.80
C ASP A 309 19.64 9.29 14.78
N LYS A 310 20.03 9.14 16.06
CA LYS A 310 19.60 10.02 17.15
C LYS A 310 20.22 11.44 17.09
N LYS A 311 21.35 11.64 16.41
CA LYS A 311 22.02 12.96 16.23
C LYS A 311 21.47 13.75 15.03
N GLY A 312 20.64 13.14 14.19
CA GLY A 312 20.08 13.77 13.00
C GLY A 312 20.89 13.53 11.73
N ASN A 313 21.76 12.52 11.71
CA ASN A 313 22.41 12.08 10.47
C ASN A 313 21.53 11.06 9.74
N VAL A 314 21.61 11.09 8.41
CA VAL A 314 21.12 10.04 7.53
C VAL A 314 22.31 9.53 6.72
N LYS A 315 22.52 8.21 6.66
CA LYS A 315 23.53 7.60 5.80
C LYS A 315 22.88 6.77 4.72
N ILE A 316 23.48 6.77 3.53
CA ILE A 316 23.02 6.01 2.36
C ILE A 316 24.06 4.91 2.08
N TRP A 317 23.59 3.70 1.87
CA TRP A 317 24.40 2.50 1.72
C TRP A 317 24.10 1.79 0.41
N GLU A 318 25.14 1.26 -0.22
CA GLU A 318 25.09 0.37 -1.37
C GLU A 318 25.45 -1.06 -0.90
N LEU A 319 24.67 -2.05 -1.35
CA LEU A 319 24.81 -3.45 -0.92
C LEU A 319 25.49 -4.29 -2.00
N GLU A 320 26.79 -4.54 -1.87
CA GLU A 320 27.57 -5.32 -2.85
C GLU A 320 27.34 -6.84 -2.64
N LEU A 321 26.20 -7.33 -3.14
CA LEU A 321 25.70 -8.72 -2.99
C LEU A 321 26.75 -9.80 -3.30
N GLY A 322 27.63 -9.58 -4.28
CA GLY A 322 28.67 -10.53 -4.69
C GLY A 322 29.90 -10.58 -3.77
N ARG A 323 29.96 -9.73 -2.74
CA ARG A 323 31.06 -9.66 -1.75
C ARG A 323 30.59 -9.68 -0.30
N GLY A 324 29.28 -9.54 -0.05
CA GLY A 324 28.74 -9.40 1.31
C GLY A 324 29.10 -8.06 1.97
N SER A 325 29.62 -7.08 1.22
CA SER A 325 30.13 -5.82 1.76
C SER A 325 29.10 -4.69 1.69
N LEU A 326 28.99 -3.95 2.80
CA LEU A 326 28.30 -2.66 2.86
C LEU A 326 29.26 -1.52 2.50
N LYS A 327 28.78 -0.60 1.67
CA LYS A 327 29.55 0.57 1.21
C LYS A 327 28.76 1.84 1.44
N GLU A 328 29.35 2.80 2.16
CA GLU A 328 28.70 4.10 2.34
C GLU A 328 28.75 4.89 1.03
N LYS A 329 27.58 5.28 0.51
CA LYS A 329 27.46 6.18 -0.65
C LYS A 329 27.59 7.65 -0.23
N THR A 330 26.99 8.03 0.90
CA THR A 330 27.08 9.39 1.46
C THR A 330 26.54 9.48 2.90
N THR A 331 27.05 10.45 3.67
CA THR A 331 26.49 10.91 4.95
C THR A 331 25.85 12.30 4.77
N ILE A 332 24.58 12.42 5.17
CA ILE A 332 23.77 13.64 5.11
C ILE A 332 23.53 14.14 6.55
N ARG A 333 24.01 15.35 6.88
CA ARG A 333 23.71 16.04 8.16
C ARG A 333 22.31 16.65 8.11
N ALA A 334 21.27 15.82 8.03
CA ALA A 334 19.91 16.25 7.74
C ALA A 334 19.31 17.16 8.84
N SER A 335 19.59 16.90 10.12
CA SER A 335 19.06 17.69 11.25
C SER A 335 20.00 17.75 12.46
N GLN A 336 19.67 18.62 13.41
CA GLN A 336 20.16 18.58 14.79
C GLN A 336 19.27 17.73 15.72
N HIS A 337 18.14 17.24 15.23
CA HIS A 337 17.17 16.43 15.96
C HIS A 337 17.17 14.97 15.49
N PRO A 338 16.72 13.99 16.31
CA PRO A 338 16.66 12.60 15.91
C PRO A 338 15.84 12.41 14.62
N ILE A 339 16.40 11.66 13.67
CA ILE A 339 15.64 11.20 12.52
C ILE A 339 14.66 10.15 13.03
N LYS A 340 13.37 10.34 12.73
CA LYS A 340 12.30 9.43 13.11
C LYS A 340 11.87 8.51 11.99
N SER A 341 12.13 8.91 10.74
CA SER A 341 11.70 8.14 9.58
C SER A 341 12.44 8.51 8.31
N LEU A 342 12.41 7.59 7.36
CA LEU A 342 13.00 7.68 6.04
C LEU A 342 12.07 7.00 5.02
N ALA A 343 12.02 7.51 3.80
CA ALA A 343 11.34 6.84 2.68
C ALA A 343 11.93 7.28 1.33
N PHE A 344 12.28 6.32 0.47
CA PHE A 344 12.66 6.59 -0.92
C PHE A 344 11.42 6.90 -1.78
N SER A 345 11.57 7.72 -2.80
CA SER A 345 10.56 7.89 -3.86
C SER A 345 10.49 6.63 -4.75
N PRO A 346 9.34 6.35 -5.41
CA PRO A 346 9.21 5.16 -6.28
C PRO A 346 10.15 5.15 -7.50
N ASP A 347 10.72 6.29 -7.87
CA ASP A 347 11.75 6.40 -8.92
C ASP A 347 13.19 6.32 -8.38
N GLY A 348 13.36 6.25 -7.06
CA GLY A 348 14.64 6.14 -6.35
C GLY A 348 15.50 7.42 -6.32
N LYS A 349 15.01 8.54 -6.86
CA LYS A 349 15.80 9.78 -6.98
C LYS A 349 15.71 10.70 -5.77
N THR A 350 14.69 10.54 -4.94
CA THR A 350 14.45 11.41 -3.77
C THR A 350 14.35 10.59 -2.51
N LEU A 351 14.96 11.06 -1.43
CA LEU A 351 14.72 10.57 -0.07
C LEU A 351 13.91 11.60 0.71
N LEU A 352 12.78 11.18 1.28
CA LEU A 352 12.04 11.92 2.29
C LEU A 352 12.58 11.57 3.68
N ILE A 353 12.87 12.58 4.49
CA ILE A 353 13.49 12.47 5.81
C ILE A 353 12.54 13.10 6.84
N GLY A 354 12.09 12.32 7.82
CA GLY A 354 11.21 12.76 8.90
C GLY A 354 11.98 13.02 10.20
N GLU A 355 11.83 14.23 10.74
CA GLU A 355 12.47 14.67 11.99
C GLU A 355 11.53 14.53 13.19
N LYS A 356 12.11 14.44 14.39
CA LYS A 356 11.37 14.66 15.65
C LYS A 356 10.67 16.05 15.60
N GLU A 357 9.50 16.13 16.22
CA GLU A 357 8.57 17.29 16.17
C GLU A 357 7.89 17.54 14.79
N GLY A 358 7.98 16.61 13.83
CA GLY A 358 7.12 16.63 12.63
C GLY A 358 7.58 17.58 11.51
N LYS A 359 8.85 17.97 11.52
CA LYS A 359 9.49 18.64 10.38
C LYS A 359 9.99 17.59 9.38
N PHE A 360 9.95 17.90 8.09
CA PHE A 360 10.36 16.99 7.02
C PHE A 360 11.30 17.68 6.04
N LYS A 361 12.20 16.92 5.42
CA LYS A 361 13.11 17.37 4.36
C LYS A 361 13.16 16.37 3.21
N THR A 362 13.40 16.86 2.01
CA THR A 362 13.72 16.04 0.83
C THR A 362 15.21 16.14 0.50
N TRP A 363 15.75 15.11 -0.13
CA TRP A 363 17.14 15.03 -0.58
C TRP A 363 17.23 14.32 -1.94
N SER A 364 18.05 14.81 -2.87
CA SER A 364 18.27 14.16 -4.18
C SER A 364 19.46 13.19 -4.11
N LEU A 365 19.28 11.98 -4.63
CA LEU A 365 20.17 10.81 -4.45
C LEU A 365 21.15 10.57 -5.60
#